data_AF-A0AAW7XFI3-F1
#
_entry.id   AF-A0AAW7XFI3-F1
#
_cell.length_a   1.000
_cell.length_b   1.000
_cell.length_c   1.000
_cell.angle_alpha   90.00
_cell.angle_beta   90.00
_cell.angle_gamma   90.00
#
_symmetry.space_group_name_H-M   'P 1'
#
loop_
_entity.id
_entity.type
_entity.pdbx_description
1 polymer ?
#
loop_
_entity_poly.entity_id
_entity_poly.type
_entity_poly.pdbx_seq_one_letter_code
_entity_poly.pdbx_strand_id
1 'polypeptide(L)' 'VHPRTLALLALSKISLFAIDEAHCVAQCWLDFRADLLSLNILNERFHNVPRFALTATAYHRTEADFLERLSLNNAHHFI' A
#
# COMPACT_ATOMS: atom_id res chain seq x y z
N VAL A 1 -1.52 7.38 8.98
CA VAL A 1 -2.19 6.38 9.87
C VAL A 1 -2.13 6.84 11.33
N HIS A 2 -3.24 6.81 12.07
CA HIS A 2 -3.28 7.31 13.45
C HIS A 2 -2.53 6.37 14.44
N PRO A 3 -1.78 6.88 15.43
CA PRO A 3 -1.01 6.05 16.38
C PRO A 3 -1.84 5.01 17.13
N ARG A 4 -3.07 5.38 17.54
CA ARG A 4 -4.01 4.46 18.18
C ARG A 4 -4.35 3.25 17.32
N THR A 5 -4.53 3.45 16.01
CA THR A 5 -4.83 2.35 15.07
C THR A 5 -3.65 1.38 14.99
N LEU A 6 -2.42 1.90 14.89
CA LEU A 6 -1.22 1.08 14.87
C LEU A 6 -1.06 0.26 16.16
N ALA A 7 -1.38 0.84 17.32
CA ALA A 7 -1.34 0.13 18.59
C ALA A 7 -2.34 -1.03 18.64
N LEU A 8 -3.58 -0.82 18.16
CA LEU A 8 -4.60 -1.87 18.11
C LEU A 8 -4.22 -2.99 17.13
N LEU A 9 -3.66 -2.65 15.97
CA LEU A 9 -3.15 -3.61 15.01
C LEU A 9 -2.02 -4.46 15.60
N ALA A 10 -1.10 -3.85 16.35
CA ALA A 10 0.01 -4.55 16.99
C ALA A 10 -0.42 -5.56 18.08
N LEU A 11 -1.62 -5.41 18.64
CA LEU A 11 -2.19 -6.37 19.61
C LEU A 11 -2.88 -7.57 18.93
N SER A 12 -3.03 -7.54 17.61
CA SER A 12 -3.75 -8.56 16.85
C SER A 12 -2.80 -9.47 16.08
N LYS A 13 -3.18 -10.73 15.87
CA LYS A 13 -2.48 -11.62 14.94
C LYS A 13 -2.97 -11.36 13.52
N ILE A 14 -2.28 -10.48 12.80
CA ILE A 14 -2.65 -10.07 11.45
C ILE A 14 -2.14 -11.09 10.42
N SER A 15 -3.02 -11.54 9.52
CA SER A 15 -2.65 -12.47 8.45
C SER A 15 -2.20 -11.78 7.17
N LEU A 16 -2.81 -10.64 6.81
CA LEU A 16 -2.46 -9.88 5.61
C LEU A 16 -2.95 -8.43 5.70
N PHE A 17 -2.35 -7.55 4.89
CA PHE A 17 -2.93 -6.25 4.53
C PHE A 17 -3.31 -6.22 3.06
N ALA A 18 -4.53 -5.79 2.76
CA ALA A 18 -4.99 -5.51 1.41
C ALA A 18 -5.17 -3.99 1.27
N ILE A 19 -4.51 -3.40 0.27
CA ILE A 19 -4.58 -1.99 -0.06
C ILE A 19 -5.39 -1.88 -1.35
N ASP A 20 -6.65 -1.48 -1.19
CA ASP A 20 -7.55 -1.24 -2.32
C ASP A 20 -7.30 0.14 -2.93
N GLU A 21 -7.64 0.30 -4.20
CA GLU A 21 -7.37 1.49 -5.01
C GLU A 21 -5.92 1.96 -4.91
N ALA A 22 -4.97 1.03 -5.03
CA ALA A 22 -3.54 1.30 -4.92
C ALA A 22 -3.05 2.38 -5.92
N HIS A 23 -3.78 2.57 -7.03
CA HIS A 23 -3.50 3.63 -7.98
C HIS A 23 -3.57 5.04 -7.35
N CYS A 24 -4.30 5.26 -6.25
CA CYS A 24 -4.44 6.55 -5.59
C CYS A 24 -3.11 7.10 -5.01
N VAL A 25 -2.10 6.26 -4.76
CA VAL A 25 -0.80 6.77 -4.29
C VAL A 25 0.10 7.23 -5.43
N ALA A 26 -0.20 6.90 -6.68
CA ALA A 26 0.61 7.34 -7.82
C ALA A 26 0.36 8.82 -8.13
N GLN A 27 1.43 9.61 -8.19
CA GLN A 27 1.37 11.04 -8.50
C GLN A 27 0.86 11.33 -9.91
N CYS A 28 1.05 10.39 -10.83
CA CYS A 28 0.55 10.52 -12.19
C CYS A 28 -0.96 10.24 -12.32
N TRP A 29 -1.62 9.82 -11.24
CA TRP A 29 -3.07 9.60 -11.22
C TRP A 29 -3.83 10.90 -10.93
N LEU A 30 -5.02 11.03 -11.52
CA LEU A 30 -5.87 12.21 -11.35
C LEU A 30 -6.35 12.38 -9.89
N ASP A 31 -6.64 11.27 -9.21
CA ASP A 31 -7.06 11.24 -7.80
C ASP A 31 -5.90 10.86 -6.86
N PHE A 32 -4.79 11.59 -6.97
CA PHE A 32 -3.62 11.36 -6.12
C PHE A 32 -3.89 11.78 -4.67
N ARG A 33 -3.67 10.85 -3.73
CA ARG A 33 -3.89 11.03 -2.29
C ARG A 33 -2.59 10.90 -1.52
N ALA A 34 -1.96 12.04 -1.24
CA ALA A 34 -0.67 12.12 -0.55
C ALA A 34 -0.70 11.54 0.89
N ASP A 35 -1.84 11.56 1.56
CA ASP A 35 -2.03 11.00 2.90
C ASP A 35 -1.90 9.47 2.93
N LEU A 36 -2.22 8.80 1.81
CA LEU A 36 -2.04 7.36 1.65
C LEU A 36 -0.57 6.95 1.56
N LEU A 37 0.36 7.88 1.30
CA LEU A 37 1.80 7.59 1.42
C LEU A 37 2.19 7.18 2.85
N SER A 38 1.40 7.60 3.85
CA SER A 38 1.59 7.17 5.23
C SER A 38 1.38 5.66 5.44
N LEU A 39 0.84 4.93 4.45
CA LEU A 39 0.73 3.47 4.48
C LEU A 39 2.09 2.75 4.38
N ASN A 40 3.18 3.44 4.01
CA ASN A 40 4.52 2.86 4.07
C ASN A 40 4.88 2.35 5.48
N ILE A 41 4.28 2.92 6.52
CA ILE A 41 4.42 2.47 7.91
C ILE A 41 4.03 1.00 8.11
N LEU A 42 3.18 0.45 7.24
CA LEU A 42 2.80 -0.96 7.27
C LEU A 42 3.99 -1.86 6.90
N ASN A 43 4.80 -1.46 5.92
CA ASN A 43 6.04 -2.15 5.59
C ASN A 43 7.04 -2.07 6.75
N GLU A 44 7.18 -0.89 7.37
CA GLU A 44 8.16 -0.65 8.43
C GLU A 44 7.83 -1.41 9.73
N ARG A 45 6.55 -1.41 10.15
CA ARG A 45 6.12 -2.00 11.43
C ARG A 45 5.65 -3.43 11.35
N PHE A 46 5.16 -3.85 10.18
CA PHE A 46 4.57 -5.17 9.97
C PHE A 46 5.21 -5.88 8.77
N HIS A 47 6.55 -5.74 8.63
CA HIS A 47 7.30 -6.30 7.50
C HIS A 47 7.10 -7.81 7.27
N ASN A 48 6.77 -8.57 8.32
CA ASN A 48 6.50 -10.01 8.24
C ASN A 48 5.06 -10.36 7.81
N VAL A 49 4.16 -9.37 7.73
CA VAL A 49 2.77 -9.57 7.31
C VAL A 49 2.68 -9.35 5.80
N PRO A 50 2.19 -10.33 5.02
CA PRO A 50 1.99 -10.18 3.58
C PRO A 50 1.13 -8.96 3.22
N ARG A 51 1.46 -8.31 2.11
CA ARG A 51 0.76 -7.12 1.62
C ARG A 51 0.33 -7.32 0.17
N PHE A 52 -0.93 -7.04 -0.12
CA PHE A 52 -1.52 -7.02 -1.46
C PHE A 52 -1.92 -5.59 -1.81
N ALA A 53 -1.56 -5.14 -3.00
CA ALA A 53 -2.08 -3.92 -3.59
C ALA A 53 -3.03 -4.31 -4.72
N LEU A 54 -4.26 -3.79 -4.67
CA LEU A 54 -5.31 -4.08 -5.64
C LEU A 54 -5.76 -2.77 -6.27
N THR A 55 -6.08 -2.82 -7.56
CA THR A 55 -6.68 -1.70 -8.26
C THR A 55 -7.46 -2.22 -9.45
N ALA A 56 -8.61 -1.62 -9.72
CA ALA A 56 -9.37 -1.91 -10.94
C ALA A 56 -8.70 -1.31 -12.19
N THR A 57 -7.91 -0.23 -12.02
CA THR A 57 -7.26 0.49 -13.11
C THR A 57 -5.79 0.72 -12.79
N ALA A 58 -4.90 0.34 -13.71
CA ALA A 58 -3.48 0.68 -13.64
C ALA A 58 -2.96 0.94 -15.06
N TYR A 59 -2.60 2.20 -15.35
CA TYR A 59 -1.81 2.51 -16.55
C TYR A 59 -0.34 2.21 -16.27
N HIS A 60 0.45 1.80 -17.27
CA HIS A 60 1.86 1.41 -17.09
C HIS A 60 2.72 2.42 -16.31
N ARG A 61 2.47 3.72 -16.49
CA ARG A 61 3.21 4.78 -15.75
C ARG A 61 2.81 4.87 -14.29
N THR A 62 1.56 4.52 -13.97
CA THR A 62 0.98 4.51 -12.62
C THR A 62 1.43 3.30 -11.82
N GLU A 63 1.64 2.17 -12.50
CA GLU A 63 2.07 0.91 -11.89
C GLU A 63 3.42 1.05 -11.16
N ALA A 64 4.46 1.48 -11.85
CA ALA A 64 5.79 1.66 -11.24
C ALA A 64 5.76 2.63 -10.05
N ASP A 65 4.98 3.70 -10.15
CA ASP A 65 4.90 4.76 -9.15
C ASP A 65 4.22 4.26 -7.85
N PHE A 66 3.10 3.53 -7.93
CA PHE A 66 2.48 3.00 -6.71
C PHE A 66 3.26 1.83 -6.10
N LEU A 67 3.93 1.01 -6.91
CA LEU A 67 4.79 -0.07 -6.41
C LEU A 67 5.96 0.48 -5.61
N GLU A 68 6.59 1.56 -6.08
CA GLU A 68 7.66 2.22 -5.36
C GLU A 68 7.16 2.79 -4.03
N ARG A 69 6.07 3.55 -4.06
CA ARG A 69 5.52 4.22 -2.87
C ARG A 69 4.98 3.28 -1.81
N LEU A 70 4.44 2.14 -2.22
CA LEU A 70 3.98 1.10 -1.30
C LEU A 70 5.11 0.14 -0.91
N SER A 71 6.35 0.34 -1.36
CA SER A 71 7.47 -0.59 -1.12
C SER A 71 7.13 -2.03 -1.58
N LEU A 72 6.64 -2.17 -2.81
CA LEU A 72 6.22 -3.41 -3.46
C LEU A 72 7.04 -3.72 -4.73
N ASN A 73 8.20 -3.10 -4.92
CA ASN A 73 9.04 -3.24 -6.13
C ASN A 73 9.42 -4.69 -6.49
N ASN A 74 9.41 -5.61 -5.52
CA ASN A 74 9.74 -7.02 -5.72
C ASN A 74 8.50 -7.95 -5.58
N ALA A 75 7.29 -7.38 -5.58
CA ALA A 75 6.07 -8.16 -5.46
C ALA A 75 5.81 -8.98 -6.74
N HIS A 76 5.01 -10.03 -6.61
CA HIS A 76 4.47 -10.72 -7.78
C HIS A 76 3.34 -9.87 -8.39
N HIS A 77 3.36 -9.69 -9.71
CA HIS A 77 2.35 -8.93 -10.43
C HIS A 77 1.37 -9.89 -11.12
N PHE A 78 0.09 -9.58 -11.04
CA PHE A 78 -1.00 -10.35 -11.62
C PHE A 78 -1.89 -9.40 -12.42
N ILE A 79 -2.14 -9.70 -13.69
CA ILE A 79 -2.93 -8.90 -14.64
C ILE A 79 -4.03 -9.78 -15.24
#